data_AF-F9D4C7-F1
#
_entry.id   AF-F9D4C7-F1
#
_cell.length_a   1.000
_cell.length_b   1.000
_cell.length_c   1.000
_cell.angle_alpha   90.00
_cell.angle_beta   90.00
_cell.angle_gamma   90.00
#
_symmetry.space_group_name_H-M   'P 1'
#
loop_
_entity.id
_entity.type
_entity.pdbx_description
1 polymer ?
#
loop_
_entity_poly.entity_id
_entity_poly.type
_entity_poly.pdbx_seq_one_letter_code
_entity_poly.pdbx_strand_id
1 'polypeptide(L)' 'MTLKTIIAAAALLLATAAQGQGFHYDTVKGDPMQARLYTLGNGLRVYLSVNKEKPRL' A
#
# COMPACT_ATOMS: atom_id res chain seq x y z
N MET A 1 -28.55 -11.53 -23.54
CA MET A 1 -27.37 -11.78 -22.66
C MET A 1 -27.68 -12.98 -21.81
N THR A 2 -26.83 -14.01 -21.80
CA THR A 2 -27.08 -15.23 -21.01
C THR A 2 -26.61 -15.03 -19.57
N LEU A 3 -27.27 -15.65 -18.59
CA LEU A 3 -26.92 -15.52 -17.16
C LEU A 3 -25.42 -15.80 -16.89
N LYS A 4 -24.82 -16.74 -17.64
CA LYS A 4 -23.38 -17.05 -17.59
C LYS A 4 -22.49 -15.86 -17.95
N THR A 5 -22.89 -15.05 -18.93
CA THR A 5 -22.15 -13.85 -19.33
C THR A 5 -22.21 -12.74 -18.28
N ILE A 6 -23.34 -12.63 -17.56
CA ILE A 6 -23.50 -11.65 -16.47
C ILE A 6 -22.63 -12.04 -15.27
N ILE A 7 -22.61 -13.33 -14.90
CA ILE A 7 -21.78 -13.83 -13.80
C ILE A 7 -20.28 -13.67 -14.12
N ALA A 8 -19.87 -13.99 -15.35
CA ALA A 8 -18.48 -13.83 -15.78
C ALA A 8 -18.03 -12.36 -15.75
N ALA A 9 -18.89 -11.44 -16.20
CA ALA A 9 -18.61 -10.00 -16.16
C ALA A 9 -18.54 -9.46 -14.72
N ALA A 10 -19.42 -9.90 -13.83
CA ALA A 10 -19.40 -9.51 -12.42
C ALA A 10 -18.13 -10.00 -11.70
N ALA A 11 -17.70 -11.24 -11.97
CA ALA A 11 -16.47 -11.79 -11.41
C ALA A 11 -15.22 -11.02 -11.85
N LEU A 12 -15.18 -10.59 -13.11
CA LEU A 12 -14.06 -9.80 -13.65
C LEU A 12 -13.96 -8.41 -13.01
N LEU A 13 -15.11 -7.76 -12.76
CA LEU A 13 -15.16 -6.46 -12.07
C LEU A 13 -14.69 -6.55 -10.62
N LEU A 14 -15.09 -7.60 -9.90
CA LEU A 14 -14.66 -7.85 -8.51
C LEU A 14 -13.16 -8.09 -8.38
N ALA A 15 -12.54 -8.79 -9.35
CA ALA A 15 -11.10 -9.05 -9.34
C ALA A 15 -10.25 -7.77 -9.43
N THR A 16 -10.72 -6.76 -10.19
CA THR A 16 -10.02 -5.47 -10.32
C THR A 16 -10.17 -4.56 -9.11
N ALA A 17 -11.23 -4.73 -8.31
CA ALA A 17 -11.48 -3.91 -7.12
C ALA A 17 -10.55 -4.27 -5.94
N ALA A 18 -9.92 -5.45 -5.97
CA ALA A 18 -9.06 -5.93 -4.88
C ALA A 18 -7.61 -5.46 -4.97
N GLN A 19 -7.24 -4.70 -6.01
CA GLN A 19 -5.87 -4.21 -6.19
C GLN A 19 -5.63 -2.95 -5.35
N GLY A 20 -5.59 -3.13 -4.02
CA GLY A 20 -5.03 -2.12 -3.13
C GLY A 20 -3.54 -1.98 -3.41
N GLN A 21 -3.09 -0.81 -3.89
CA GLN A 21 -1.68 -0.46 -4.02
C GLN A 21 -1.07 -0.27 -2.62
N GLY A 22 -0.88 -1.38 -1.91
CA GLY A 22 -0.12 -1.38 -0.66
C GLY A 22 1.34 -1.10 -0.98
N PHE A 23 1.84 0.07 -0.60
CA PHE A 23 3.28 0.32 -0.67
C PHE A 23 3.99 -0.64 0.28
N HIS A 24 4.80 -1.54 -0.28
CA HIS A 24 5.68 -2.40 0.51
C HIS A 24 6.70 -1.53 1.24
N TYR A 25 6.85 -1.76 2.55
CA TYR A 25 7.84 -1.11 3.38
C TYR A 25 8.55 -2.13 4.25
N ASP A 26 9.81 -1.84 4.53
CA ASP A 26 10.60 -2.56 5.51
C ASP A 26 10.56 -1.86 6.86
N THR A 27 10.91 -2.61 7.90
CA THR A 27 11.09 -2.09 9.26
C THR A 27 12.45 -2.55 9.80
N VAL A 28 13.02 -1.76 10.71
CA VAL A 28 14.29 -2.09 11.37
C VAL A 28 13.99 -2.63 12.76
N LYS A 29 14.50 -3.83 13.07
CA LYS A 29 14.34 -4.44 14.39
C LYS A 29 15.01 -3.56 15.46
N GLY A 30 14.25 -3.18 16.48
CA GLY A 30 14.75 -2.36 17.58
C GLY A 30 14.75 -0.86 17.30
N ASP A 31 14.20 -0.41 16.16
CA ASP A 31 14.00 1.02 15.92
C ASP A 31 12.94 1.59 16.89
N PRO A 32 13.32 2.50 17.81
CA PRO A 32 12.37 3.10 18.74
C PRO A 32 11.33 3.97 18.04
N MET A 33 11.63 4.50 16.85
CA MET A 33 10.72 5.35 16.08
C MET A 33 9.77 4.54 15.18
N GLN A 34 10.01 3.24 15.00
CA GLN A 34 9.24 2.36 14.12
C GLN A 34 9.05 2.96 12.72
N ALA A 35 10.13 3.49 12.15
CA ALA A 35 10.12 4.10 10.84
C ALA A 35 9.80 3.05 9.77
N ARG A 36 8.99 3.47 8.79
CA ARG A 36 8.69 2.69 7.59
C ARG A 36 9.66 3.09 6.50
N LEU A 37 10.34 2.10 5.93
CA LEU A 37 11.35 2.30 4.89
C LEU A 37 10.76 1.93 3.54
N TYR A 38 10.66 2.91 2.64
CA TYR A 38 10.20 2.72 1.28
C TYR A 38 11.37 2.85 0.31
N THR A 39 11.40 1.97 -0.69
CA THR A 39 12.23 2.14 -1.89
C THR A 39 11.31 2.51 -3.04
N LEU A 40 11.46 3.72 -3.56
CA LEU A 40 10.67 4.21 -4.69
C LEU A 40 11.17 3.60 -6.00
N GLY A 41 10.35 3.62 -7.05
CA GLY A 41 10.71 3.06 -8.35
C GLY A 41 11.93 3.70 -9.02
N ASN A 42 12.32 4.92 -8.61
CA ASN A 42 13.54 5.60 -9.06
C ASN A 42 14.77 5.30 -8.18
N GLY A 43 14.66 4.37 -7.22
CA GLY A 43 15.73 4.01 -6.29
C GLY A 43 15.88 4.92 -5.07
N LEU A 44 15.06 5.99 -4.95
CA LEU A 44 15.09 6.85 -3.76
C LEU A 44 14.57 6.08 -2.54
N ARG A 45 15.25 6.24 -1.41
CA ARG A 45 14.83 5.66 -0.12
C ARG A 45 14.16 6.72 0.73
N VAL A 46 12.93 6.45 1.16
CA VAL A 46 12.13 7.34 2.02
C VAL A 46 11.92 6.67 3.36
N TYR A 47 12.19 7.40 4.43
CA TYR A 47 12.01 6.95 5.82
C TYR A 47 10.88 7.76 6.43
N LEU A 48 9.81 7.09 6.85
CA LEU A 48 8.61 7.74 7.35
C LEU A 48 8.35 7.33 8.80
N SER A 49 8.31 8.30 9.70
CA SER A 49 7.97 8.13 11.11
C SER A 49 7.00 9.21 11.57
N VAL A 50 6.13 8.89 12.52
CA VAL A 50 5.23 9.88 13.13
C VAL A 50 5.98 10.66 14.20
N ASN A 51 6.06 11.99 14.04
CA ASN A 51 6.52 12.86 15.11
C ASN A 51 5.40 13.06 16.14
N LYS A 52 5.61 12.61 17.37
CA LYS A 52 4.63 12.71 18.47
C LYS A 52 4.86 13.90 19.40
N GLU A 53 5.97 14.62 19.26
CA GLU A 53 6.30 15.72 20.16
C GLU A 53 5.43 16.95 19.87
N LYS A 54 5.46 17.43 18.62
CA LYS A 54 4.63 18.54 18.16
C LYS A 54 4.50 18.57 16.65
N PRO A 55 3.36 19.04 16.11
CA PRO A 55 3.19 19.26 14.68
C PRO A 55 4.25 20.27 14.17
N ARG A 56 4.86 19.96 13.03
CA ARG A 56 5.73 20.86 12.28
C ARG A 56 5.26 20.86 10.83
N LEU A 57 5.28 22.05 10.21
CA LEU A 57 5.06 22.23 8.78
C LEU A 57 6.42 22.24 8.08
#